data_AF-A0A7Y9RIA6-F1
#
_entry.id   AF-A0A7Y9RIA6-F1
#
_cell.length_a   1.000
_cell.length_b   1.000
_cell.length_c   1.000
_cell.angle_alpha   90.00
_cell.angle_beta   90.00
_cell.angle_gamma   90.00
#
_symmetry.space_group_name_H-M   'P 1'
#
loop_
_entity.id
_entity.type
_entity.pdbx_description
1 polymer ?
#
loop_
_entity_poly.entity_id
_entity_poly.type
_entity_poly.pdbx_seq_one_letter_code
_entity_poly.pdbx_strand_id
1 'polypeptide(L)'
;MKAIKRVERGEGVLPVARELGISRKILHDWIKAWNADGPDGLNRKPGPKPGPRKLKPLATYDDKRSALTLAKARIAELERLVGRQQMDLDFFRQALRALKRPAAQGKPAPASSKSSKP
;
A
#
# COMPACT_ATOMS: atom_id res chain seq x y z
N MET A 1 -10.81 20.13 9.67
CA MET A 1 -10.21 18.90 9.09
C MET A 1 -9.91 17.79 10.10
N LYS A 2 -9.45 18.10 11.32
CA LYS A 2 -9.09 17.10 12.34
C LYS A 2 -10.23 16.11 12.68
N ALA A 3 -11.47 16.58 12.71
CA ALA A 3 -12.65 15.76 13.01
C ALA A 3 -12.96 14.68 11.96
N ILE A 4 -12.89 15.01 10.66
CA ILE A 4 -13.18 14.07 9.58
C ILE A 4 -12.09 12.99 9.51
N LYS A 5 -10.82 13.38 9.66
CA LYS A 5 -9.70 12.44 9.73
C LYS A 5 -9.79 11.47 10.92
N ARG A 6 -10.39 11.89 12.04
CA ARG A 6 -10.66 11.01 13.19
C ARG A 6 -11.68 9.93 12.84
N VAL A 7 -12.76 10.33 12.16
CA VAL A 7 -13.78 9.38 11.69
C VAL A 7 -13.24 8.44 10.62
N GLU A 8 -12.39 8.92 9.70
CA GLU A 8 -11.71 8.07 8.71
C GLU A 8 -10.78 7.02 9.36
N ARG A 9 -10.20 7.32 10.52
CA ARG A 9 -9.41 6.37 11.33
C ARG A 9 -10.27 5.37 12.12
N GLY A 10 -11.59 5.41 11.95
CA GLY A 10 -12.54 4.47 12.58
C GLY A 10 -13.16 4.96 13.88
N GLU A 11 -12.91 6.22 14.30
CA GLU A 11 -13.60 6.77 15.47
C GLU A 11 -15.09 6.99 15.14
N GLY A 12 -15.97 6.68 16.11
CA GLY A 12 -17.41 6.84 15.94
C GLY A 12 -17.81 8.31 15.76
N VAL A 13 -18.76 8.56 14.85
CA VAL A 13 -19.26 9.93 14.54
C VAL A 13 -19.90 10.61 15.77
N LEU A 14 -20.59 9.84 16.64
CA LEU A 14 -21.29 10.40 17.80
C LEU A 14 -20.32 10.90 18.90
N PRO A 15 -19.30 10.13 19.35
CA PRO A 15 -18.26 10.62 20.24
C PRO A 15 -17.58 11.90 19.72
N VAL A 16 -17.15 11.90 18.46
CA VAL A 16 -16.47 13.04 17.84
C VAL A 16 -17.38 14.27 17.79
N ALA A 17 -18.67 14.10 17.49
CA ALA A 17 -19.62 15.21 17.50
C ALA A 17 -19.83 15.80 18.91
N ARG A 18 -19.92 14.96 19.94
CA ARG A 18 -20.06 15.39 21.34
C ARG A 18 -18.85 16.18 21.82
N GLU A 19 -17.64 15.69 21.54
CA GLU A 19 -16.40 16.39 21.89
C GLU A 19 -16.29 17.78 21.23
N LEU A 20 -16.84 17.91 20.03
CA LEU A 20 -16.83 19.17 19.27
C LEU A 20 -18.02 20.08 19.61
N GLY A 21 -18.96 19.65 20.45
CA GLY A 21 -20.16 20.41 20.79
C GLY A 21 -21.11 20.64 19.60
N ILE A 22 -21.01 19.83 18.55
CA ILE A 22 -21.85 19.94 17.34
C ILE A 22 -22.86 18.82 17.27
N SER A 23 -23.94 19.03 16.53
CA SER A 23 -24.89 17.95 16.27
C SER A 23 -24.24 16.88 15.39
N ARG A 24 -24.62 15.62 15.63
CA ARG A 24 -24.20 14.48 14.80
C ARG A 24 -24.55 14.68 13.32
N LYS A 25 -25.68 15.33 13.04
CA LYS A 25 -26.13 15.64 11.68
C LYS A 25 -25.15 16.54 10.93
N ILE A 26 -24.66 17.60 11.59
CA ILE A 26 -23.70 18.53 11.00
C ILE A 26 -22.40 17.80 10.63
N LEU A 27 -21.91 16.93 11.53
CA LEU A 27 -20.71 16.15 11.25
C LEU A 27 -20.91 15.17 10.08
N HIS A 28 -22.08 14.53 9.97
CA HIS A 28 -22.44 13.71 8.82
C HIS A 28 -22.48 14.50 7.51
N ASP A 29 -23.07 15.69 7.53
CA ASP A 29 -23.15 16.56 6.36
C ASP A 29 -21.74 16.99 5.89
N TRP A 30 -20.83 17.26 6.83
CA TRP A 30 -19.42 17.56 6.52
C TRP A 30 -18.67 16.35 5.95
N ILE A 31 -18.83 15.16 6.53
CA ILE A 31 -18.24 13.91 5.99
C ILE A 31 -18.76 13.66 4.58
N LYS A 32 -20.06 13.84 4.35
CA LYS A 32 -20.68 13.66 3.03
C LYS A 32 -20.14 14.67 2.01
N ALA A 33 -19.95 15.93 2.41
CA ALA A 33 -19.39 16.95 1.54
C ALA A 33 -17.92 16.69 1.21
N TRP A 34 -17.14 16.25 2.20
CA TRP A 34 -15.74 15.85 2.04
C TRP A 34 -15.56 14.65 1.11
N ASN A 35 -16.39 13.61 1.26
CA ASN A 35 -16.32 12.43 0.38
C ASN A 35 -16.73 12.74 -1.06
N ALA A 36 -17.57 13.75 -1.27
CA ALA A 36 -18.04 14.12 -2.60
C ALA A 36 -17.03 15.00 -3.35
N ASP A 37 -16.59 16.08 -2.70
CA ASP A 37 -15.89 17.19 -3.33
C ASP A 37 -14.55 17.53 -2.63
N GLY A 38 -14.08 16.68 -1.70
CA GLY A 38 -12.84 16.91 -0.96
C GLY A 38 -12.88 18.19 -0.10
N PRO A 39 -11.75 18.90 0.06
CA PRO A 39 -11.70 20.18 0.78
C PRO A 39 -12.69 21.23 0.26
N ASP A 40 -12.95 21.25 -1.06
CA ASP A 40 -13.86 22.23 -1.69
C ASP A 40 -15.31 22.02 -1.26
N GLY A 41 -15.68 20.80 -0.85
CA GLY A 41 -17.00 20.49 -0.30
C GLY A 41 -17.31 21.18 1.03
N LEU A 42 -16.29 21.54 1.81
CA LEU A 42 -16.44 22.21 3.11
C LEU A 42 -16.49 23.74 3.00
N ASN A 43 -15.99 24.31 1.90
CA ASN A 43 -15.95 25.76 1.66
C ASN A 43 -17.13 26.26 0.80
N ARG A 44 -18.29 25.63 0.92
CA ARG A 44 -19.48 26.03 0.15
C ARG A 44 -19.97 27.40 0.63
N LYS A 45 -19.88 28.40 -0.26
CA LYS A 45 -20.49 29.71 -0.04
C LYS A 45 -22.02 29.54 0.14
N PRO A 46 -22.67 30.30 1.04
CA PRO A 46 -24.12 30.33 1.16
C PRO A 46 -24.73 30.69 -0.20
N GLY A 47 -25.53 29.79 -0.76
CA GLY A 47 -26.14 29.97 -2.07
C GLY A 47 -27.08 28.81 -2.40
N PRO A 48 -27.93 28.96 -3.44
CA PRO A 48 -28.84 27.91 -3.88
C PRO A 48 -28.06 26.62 -4.09
N LYS A 49 -28.58 25.50 -3.58
CA LYS A 49 -27.97 24.19 -3.84
C LYS A 49 -27.80 24.06 -5.35
N PRO A 50 -26.59 23.73 -5.86
CA PRO A 50 -26.43 23.51 -7.28
C PRO A 50 -27.50 22.50 -7.71
N GLY A 51 -28.19 22.82 -8.81
CA GLY A 51 -29.21 21.95 -9.43
C GLY A 51 -28.68 20.52 -9.62
N PRO A 52 -29.54 19.57 -10.05
CA PRO A 52 -29.26 18.14 -10.00
C PRO A 52 -27.81 17.88 -10.39
N ARG A 53 -26.99 17.51 -9.39
CA ARG A 53 -25.56 17.23 -9.56
C ARG A 53 -25.47 16.34 -10.78
N LYS A 54 -24.68 16.71 -11.79
CA LYS A 54 -24.31 15.77 -12.85
C LYS A 54 -23.74 14.55 -12.12
N LEU A 55 -24.54 13.49 -12.01
CA LEU A 55 -24.12 12.27 -11.38
C LEU A 55 -22.85 11.87 -12.12
N LYS A 56 -21.74 11.67 -11.41
CA LYS A 56 -20.56 11.04 -12.02
C LYS A 56 -21.10 9.80 -12.76
N PRO A 57 -20.81 9.63 -14.05
CA PRO A 57 -21.31 8.49 -14.79
C PRO A 57 -21.01 7.25 -13.97
N LEU A 58 -22.06 6.50 -13.63
CA LEU A 58 -21.92 5.31 -12.83
C LEU A 58 -21.01 4.38 -13.63
N ALA A 59 -19.80 4.11 -13.12
CA ALA A 59 -18.82 3.28 -13.82
C ALA A 59 -19.54 2.03 -14.34
N THR A 60 -19.50 1.88 -15.67
CA THR A 60 -20.25 0.83 -16.34
C THR A 60 -19.70 -0.53 -15.90
N TYR A 61 -20.48 -1.58 -16.09
CA TYR A 61 -20.03 -2.92 -15.73
C TYR A 61 -18.74 -3.33 -16.47
N ASP A 62 -18.55 -2.83 -17.69
CA ASP A 62 -17.33 -3.04 -18.48
C ASP A 62 -16.12 -2.27 -17.93
N ASP A 63 -16.31 -1.04 -17.41
CA ASP A 63 -15.24 -0.29 -16.73
C ASP A 63 -14.74 -1.02 -15.48
N LYS A 64 -15.65 -1.65 -14.74
CA LYS A 64 -15.30 -2.43 -13.55
C LYS A 64 -14.57 -3.72 -13.91
N ARG A 65 -14.98 -4.39 -14.99
CA ARG A 65 -14.30 -5.59 -15.50
C ARG A 65 -12.91 -5.28 -16.01
N SER A 66 -12.73 -4.19 -16.75
CA SER A 66 -11.43 -3.77 -17.25
C SER A 66 -10.48 -3.38 -16.10
N ALA A 67 -10.96 -2.64 -15.10
CA ALA A 67 -10.21 -2.32 -13.89
C ALA A 67 -9.81 -3.57 -13.10
N LEU A 68 -10.71 -4.55 -12.99
CA LEU A 68 -10.43 -5.83 -12.31
C LEU A 68 -9.36 -6.65 -13.04
N THR A 69 -9.39 -6.67 -14.38
CA THR A 69 -8.37 -7.34 -15.19
C THR A 69 -7.00 -6.67 -15.02
N LEU A 70 -6.94 -5.34 -15.04
CA LEU A 70 -5.71 -4.58 -14.79
C LEU A 70 -5.16 -4.84 -13.39
N ALA A 71 -6.02 -4.86 -12.36
CA ALA A 71 -5.64 -5.15 -11.00
C ALA A 71 -5.05 -6.56 -10.86
N LYS A 72 -5.68 -7.57 -11.49
CA LYS A 72 -5.17 -8.95 -11.50
C LYS A 72 -3.81 -9.07 -12.18
N ALA A 73 -3.63 -8.41 -13.32
CA ALA A 73 -2.34 -8.39 -14.02
C ALA A 73 -1.24 -7.78 -13.14
N ARG A 74 -1.55 -6.66 -12.46
CA ARG A 74 -0.62 -6.01 -11.55
C ARG A 74 -0.28 -6.88 -10.33
N ILE A 75 -1.26 -7.59 -9.77
CA ILE A 75 -1.03 -8.53 -8.66
C ILE A 75 -0.07 -9.65 -9.10
N ALA A 76 -0.31 -10.27 -10.26
CA ALA A 76 0.55 -11.34 -10.76
C ALA A 76 2.00 -10.87 -11.03
N GLU A 77 2.17 -9.63 -11.50
CA GLU A 77 3.50 -9.01 -11.65
C GLU A 77 4.20 -8.81 -10.30
N LEU A 78 3.47 -8.29 -9.31
CA LEU A 78 4.01 -8.08 -7.97
C LEU A 78 4.39 -9.40 -7.30
N GLU A 79 3.57 -10.44 -7.44
CA GLU A 79 3.88 -11.78 -6.92
C GLU A 79 5.19 -12.34 -7.52
N ARG A 80 5.41 -12.14 -8.82
CA ARG A 80 6.68 -12.51 -9.48
C ARG A 80 7.88 -11.74 -8.96
N LEU A 81 7.72 -10.43 -8.76
CA LEU A 81 8.78 -9.58 -8.22
C LEU A 81 9.13 -9.96 -6.77
N VAL A 82 8.12 -10.21 -5.93
CA VAL A 82 8.30 -10.66 -4.56
C VAL A 82 9.00 -12.02 -4.53
N GLY A 83 8.60 -12.97 -5.39
CA GLY A 83 9.28 -14.26 -5.51
C GLY A 83 10.75 -14.12 -5.86
N ARG A 84 11.09 -13.26 -6.84
CA ARG A 84 12.50 -12.97 -7.21
C ARG A 84 13.28 -12.37 -6.04
N GLN A 85 12.72 -11.35 -5.39
CA GLN A 85 13.36 -10.69 -4.24
C GLN A 85 13.61 -11.66 -3.09
N GLN A 86 12.68 -12.58 -2.83
CA GLN A 86 12.85 -13.60 -1.80
C GLN A 86 14.03 -14.52 -2.10
N MET A 87 14.17 -14.97 -3.35
CA MET A 87 15.31 -15.77 -3.80
C MET A 87 16.64 -15.02 -3.64
N ASP A 88 16.68 -13.74 -4.02
CA ASP A 88 17.86 -12.90 -3.87
C ASP A 88 18.25 -12.75 -2.39
N LEU A 89 17.28 -12.48 -1.51
CA LEU A 89 17.51 -12.38 -0.07
C LEU A 89 18.05 -13.68 0.51
N ASP A 90 17.51 -14.83 0.10
CA ASP A 90 17.98 -16.13 0.59
C ASP A 90 19.39 -16.45 0.08
N PHE A 91 19.71 -16.09 -1.16
CA PHE A 91 21.08 -16.14 -1.69
C PHE A 91 22.04 -15.28 -0.85
N PHE A 92 21.70 -14.01 -0.60
CA PHE A 92 22.55 -13.12 0.21
C PHE A 92 22.72 -13.62 1.64
N ARG A 93 21.66 -14.16 2.26
CA ARG A 93 21.73 -14.77 3.60
C ARG A 93 22.70 -15.95 3.62
N GLN A 94 22.68 -16.80 2.60
CA GLN A 94 23.60 -17.93 2.48
C GLN A 94 25.05 -17.47 2.26
N ALA A 95 25.27 -16.50 1.36
CA ALA A 95 26.60 -15.95 1.10
C ALA A 95 27.21 -15.32 2.35
N LEU A 96 26.44 -14.54 3.09
CA LEU A 96 26.88 -13.94 4.36
C LEU A 96 27.16 -14.99 5.44
N ARG A 97 26.40 -16.09 5.49
CA ARG A 97 26.68 -17.21 6.40
C ARG A 97 27.95 -17.96 6.02
N ALA A 98 28.21 -18.16 4.73
CA ALA A 98 29.44 -18.78 4.25
C ALA A 98 30.67 -17.95 4.63
N LEU A 99 30.58 -16.62 4.52
CA LEU A 99 31.65 -15.70 4.93
C LEU A 99 31.87 -15.67 6.44
N LYS A 100 30.80 -15.79 7.24
CA LYS A 100 30.87 -15.80 8.71
C LYS A 100 31.34 -17.14 9.29
N ARG A 101 31.37 -18.21 8.50
CA ARG A 101 31.99 -19.48 8.94
C ARG A 101 33.50 -19.22 9.08
N PRO A 102 34.09 -19.29 10.29
CA PRO A 102 35.54 -19.28 10.40
C PRO A 102 36.08 -20.46 9.59
N ALA A 103 37.24 -20.28 8.94
CA ALA A 103 37.94 -21.34 8.23
C ALA A 103 38.27 -22.47 9.21
N ALA A 104 37.32 -23.38 9.44
CA ALA A 104 37.52 -24.58 10.23
C ALA A 104 38.37 -25.52 9.39
N GLN A 105 39.68 -25.38 9.57
CA GLN A 105 40.69 -26.43 9.52
C GLN A 105 40.34 -27.66 8.67
N GLY A 106 40.65 -27.59 7.38
CA GLY A 106 41.02 -28.74 6.59
C GLY A 106 42.43 -28.49 6.08
N LYS A 107 43.42 -29.25 6.57
CA LYS A 107 44.80 -29.25 6.06
C LYS A 107 44.78 -29.26 4.51
N PRO A 108 45.53 -28.39 3.81
CA PRO A 108 45.75 -28.61 2.39
C PRO A 108 46.51 -29.93 2.23
N ALA A 109 45.94 -30.87 1.48
CA ALA A 109 46.63 -32.08 1.07
C ALA A 109 47.92 -31.68 0.31
N PRO A 110 49.06 -32.36 0.52
CA PRO A 110 50.29 -32.00 -0.15
C PRO A 110 50.12 -32.25 -1.66
N ALA A 111 50.34 -31.22 -2.46
CA ALA A 111 50.40 -31.33 -3.91
C ALA A 111 51.60 -32.23 -4.27
N SER A 112 51.30 -33.45 -4.71
CA SER A 112 52.31 -34.37 -5.26
C SER A 112 52.75 -33.87 -6.63
N SER A 113 53.86 -33.12 -6.69
CA SER A 113 54.57 -32.81 -7.93
C SER A 113 55.27 -34.07 -8.45
N LYS A 114 54.68 -34.78 -9.42
CA LYS A 114 55.44 -35.70 -10.27
C LYS A 114 56.21 -34.86 -11.29
N SER A 115 57.47 -34.62 -10.96
CA SER A 115 58.53 -34.13 -11.84
C SER A 115 58.77 -35.14 -12.97
N SER A 116 58.54 -34.72 -14.22
CA SER A 116 59.13 -35.36 -15.40
C SER A 116 60.17 -34.40 -15.98
N LYS A 117 61.43 -34.83 -15.97
CA LYS A 117 62.59 -34.25 -16.67
C LYS A 117 63.26 -35.41 -17.42
N PRO A 118 64.21 -35.15 -18.31
CA PRO A 118 64.23 -34.23 -19.44
C PRO A 118 64.17 -34.98 -20.78
#